data_AF-A0A1H6S6G5-F1
#
_entry.id   AF-A0A1H6S6G5-F1
#
_cell.length_a   1.000
_cell.length_b   1.000
_cell.length_c   1.000
_cell.angle_alpha   90.00
_cell.angle_beta   90.00
_cell.angle_gamma   90.00
#
_symmetry.space_group_name_H-M   'P 1'
#
loop_
_entity.id
_entity.type
_entity.pdbx_description
1 polymer ?
#
loop_
_entity_poly.entity_id
_entity_poly.type
_entity_poly.pdbx_seq_one_letter_code
_entity_poly.pdbx_strand_id
1 'polypeptide(L)'
;MSNQNQSSARGGKGRLLLWVVLALTVALLSFVTYTAVRTNPLYSDRDTYGISKYKFIEECRDRLQDPAELQLSAGPGQEIPLLDAVRQSGQVRTGENVVVETQAEPRDIVSGVQAVGGGQLGLIAPVVIAIEGEDRQSRRPLGQATMQCSYDKSKPANERLNVVLGIGG
;
A
#
# COMPACT_ATOMS: atom_id res chain seq x y z
N MET A 1 -64.92 -37.65 40.75
CA MET A 1 -63.50 -38.09 40.87
C MET A 1 -63.10 -38.61 39.49
N SER A 2 -62.07 -38.15 38.78
CA SER A 2 -60.85 -37.42 39.12
C SER A 2 -60.30 -36.71 37.86
N ASN A 3 -59.73 -35.52 38.06
CA ASN A 3 -58.94 -34.74 37.10
C ASN A 3 -57.79 -35.56 36.49
N GLN A 4 -57.38 -35.24 35.26
CA GLN A 4 -56.08 -34.58 35.01
C GLN A 4 -55.87 -34.24 33.52
N ASN A 5 -55.61 -32.95 33.29
CA ASN A 5 -55.03 -32.39 32.08
C ASN A 5 -53.85 -33.23 31.57
N GLN A 6 -53.84 -33.56 30.29
CA GLN A 6 -52.58 -33.79 29.57
C GLN A 6 -52.55 -32.89 28.34
N SER A 7 -51.98 -31.70 28.53
CA SER A 7 -51.47 -30.86 27.46
C SER A 7 -50.38 -31.63 26.70
N SER A 8 -50.68 -32.08 25.48
CA SER A 8 -49.68 -32.68 24.61
C SER A 8 -48.67 -31.61 24.19
N ALA A 9 -47.48 -31.65 24.80
CA ALA A 9 -46.38 -30.75 24.51
C ALA A 9 -45.88 -30.92 23.07
N ARG A 10 -46.20 -29.95 22.20
CA ARG A 10 -45.73 -29.86 20.81
C ARG A 10 -44.28 -29.31 20.79
N GLY A 11 -43.33 -30.06 21.37
CA GLY A 11 -41.98 -29.56 21.69
C GLY A 11 -40.86 -29.78 20.66
N GLY A 12 -41.13 -30.42 19.51
CA GLY A 12 -40.09 -30.79 18.53
C GLY A 12 -39.78 -29.74 17.46
N LYS A 13 -40.80 -29.04 16.95
CA LYS A 13 -40.65 -28.10 15.82
C LYS A 13 -39.88 -26.84 16.20
N GLY A 14 -40.02 -26.36 17.45
CA GLY A 14 -39.28 -25.20 17.94
C GLY A 14 -37.76 -25.44 18.05
N ARG A 15 -37.32 -26.64 18.46
CA ARG A 15 -35.90 -26.98 18.53
C ARG A 15 -35.26 -27.08 17.14
N LEU A 16 -35.97 -27.63 16.17
CA LEU A 16 -35.45 -27.75 14.80
C LEU A 16 -35.31 -26.37 14.13
N LEU A 17 -36.28 -25.49 14.35
CA LEU A 17 -36.22 -24.09 13.90
C LEU A 17 -35.06 -23.33 14.56
N LEU A 18 -34.81 -23.57 15.84
CA LEU A 18 -33.67 -22.99 16.57
C LEU A 18 -32.32 -23.44 15.98
N TRP A 19 -32.16 -24.72 15.67
CA TRP A 19 -30.95 -25.24 15.01
C TRP A 19 -30.75 -24.67 13.61
N VAL A 20 -31.83 -24.51 12.83
CA VAL A 20 -31.75 -23.88 11.51
C VAL A 20 -31.32 -22.43 11.62
N VAL A 21 -31.91 -21.67 12.54
CA VAL A 21 -31.52 -20.27 12.80
C VAL A 21 -30.07 -20.20 13.26
N LEU A 22 -29.63 -21.10 14.14
CA LEU A 22 -28.25 -21.18 14.61
C LEU A 22 -27.28 -21.48 13.46
N ALA A 23 -27.62 -22.42 12.58
CA ALA A 23 -26.79 -22.73 11.41
C ALA A 23 -26.72 -21.53 10.46
N LEU A 24 -27.84 -20.82 10.26
CA LEU A 24 -27.91 -19.61 9.45
C LEU A 24 -27.08 -18.47 10.04
N THR A 25 -27.13 -18.25 11.35
CA THR A 25 -26.32 -17.19 11.99
C THR A 25 -24.83 -17.51 11.92
N VAL A 26 -24.43 -18.76 12.13
CA VAL A 26 -23.02 -19.19 11.97
C VAL A 26 -22.56 -19.07 10.51
N ALA A 27 -23.40 -19.44 9.55
CA ALA A 27 -23.10 -19.30 8.13
C ALA A 27 -22.94 -17.82 7.75
N LEU A 28 -23.85 -16.96 8.22
CA LEU A 28 -23.82 -15.52 7.99
C LEU A 28 -22.55 -14.90 8.61
N LEU A 29 -22.22 -15.24 9.85
CA LEU A 29 -21.00 -14.79 10.53
C LEU A 29 -19.74 -15.22 9.80
N SER A 30 -19.67 -16.48 9.37
CA SER A 30 -18.56 -17.01 8.58
C SER A 30 -18.42 -16.25 7.26
N PHE A 31 -19.53 -15.97 6.57
CA PHE A 31 -19.54 -15.25 5.31
C PHE A 31 -19.09 -13.79 5.46
N VAL A 32 -19.62 -13.07 6.47
CA VAL A 32 -19.23 -11.68 6.76
C VAL A 32 -17.75 -11.61 7.17
N THR A 33 -17.28 -12.55 7.99
CA THR A 33 -15.87 -12.60 8.40
C THR A 33 -14.97 -12.89 7.20
N TYR A 34 -15.33 -13.85 6.34
CA TYR A 34 -14.56 -14.19 5.14
C TYR A 34 -14.48 -13.00 4.17
N THR A 35 -15.60 -12.33 3.92
CA THR A 35 -15.63 -11.15 3.04
C THR A 35 -14.84 -9.99 3.64
N ALA A 36 -15.01 -9.70 4.92
CA ALA A 36 -14.27 -8.63 5.62
C ALA A 36 -12.75 -8.87 5.66
N VAL A 37 -12.31 -10.12 5.85
CA VAL A 37 -10.88 -10.46 5.81
C VAL A 37 -10.32 -10.34 4.39
N ARG A 38 -11.06 -10.79 3.38
CA ARG A 38 -10.61 -10.75 1.98
C ARG A 38 -10.58 -9.33 1.42
N THR A 39 -11.47 -8.46 1.87
CA THR A 39 -11.48 -7.04 1.48
C THR A 39 -10.59 -6.18 2.37
N ASN A 40 -9.91 -6.75 3.37
CA ASN A 40 -9.03 -5.98 4.25
C ASN A 40 -7.80 -5.49 3.46
N PRO A 41 -7.68 -4.18 3.18
CA PRO A 41 -6.52 -3.65 2.45
C PRO A 41 -5.22 -3.84 3.23
N LEU A 42 -5.33 -4.04 4.54
CA LEU A 42 -4.22 -4.21 5.48
C LEU A 42 -3.74 -5.65 5.58
N TYR A 43 -4.47 -6.61 4.97
CA TYR A 43 -3.98 -7.98 4.91
C TYR A 43 -2.68 -8.00 4.12
N SER A 44 -1.64 -8.44 4.81
CA SER A 44 -0.26 -8.35 4.38
C SER A 44 0.37 -9.71 4.61
N ASP A 45 0.46 -10.52 3.56
CA ASP A 45 0.98 -11.87 3.61
C ASP A 45 2.52 -11.86 3.73
N ARG A 46 3.00 -11.67 4.96
CA ARG A 46 4.44 -11.59 5.26
C ARG A 46 5.19 -12.86 4.88
N ASP A 47 4.53 -14.01 4.94
CA ASP A 47 5.16 -15.29 4.60
C ASP A 47 5.37 -15.41 3.08
N THR A 48 4.44 -14.87 2.29
CA THR A 48 4.55 -14.86 0.83
C THR A 48 5.55 -13.84 0.31
N TYR A 49 5.60 -12.63 0.88
CA TYR A 49 6.43 -11.53 0.36
C TYR A 49 7.70 -11.26 1.18
N GLY A 50 7.84 -11.80 2.39
CA GLY A 50 8.96 -11.52 3.30
C GLY A 50 8.94 -10.13 3.96
N ILE A 51 8.07 -9.23 3.50
CA ILE A 51 7.86 -7.87 4.03
C ILE A 51 6.37 -7.59 4.16
N SER A 52 5.98 -6.72 5.10
CA SER A 52 4.59 -6.30 5.16
C SER A 52 4.29 -5.18 4.17
N LYS A 53 3.05 -5.05 3.69
CA LYS A 53 2.64 -3.94 2.82
C LYS A 53 2.98 -2.57 3.41
N TYR A 54 2.75 -2.40 4.72
CA TYR A 54 3.11 -1.18 5.43
C TYR A 54 4.61 -0.92 5.48
N LYS A 55 5.41 -1.96 5.78
CA LYS A 55 6.86 -1.82 5.82
C LYS A 55 7.40 -1.50 4.42
N PHE A 56 6.84 -2.10 3.39
CA PHE A 56 7.15 -1.78 2.00
C PHE A 56 6.85 -0.31 1.67
N ILE A 57 5.65 0.19 2.01
CA ILE A 57 5.30 1.61 1.79
C ILE A 57 6.23 2.55 2.56
N GLU A 58 6.54 2.22 3.81
CA GLU A 58 7.47 2.98 4.65
C GLU A 58 8.86 3.05 4.01
N GLU A 59 9.40 1.90 3.58
CA GLU A 59 10.69 1.84 2.90
C GLU A 59 10.69 2.62 1.58
N CYS A 60 9.61 2.56 0.78
CA CYS A 60 9.48 3.38 -0.42
C CYS A 60 9.49 4.89 -0.07
N ARG A 61 8.79 5.29 0.99
CA ARG A 61 8.70 6.69 1.43
C ARG A 61 10.03 7.18 1.99
N ASP A 62 10.76 6.34 2.73
CA ASP A 62 12.05 6.70 3.30
C ASP A 62 13.06 6.95 2.19
N ARG A 63 13.07 6.12 1.12
CA ARG A 63 13.92 6.36 -0.06
C ARG A 63 13.62 7.68 -0.78
N LEU A 64 12.37 8.16 -0.77
CA LEU A 64 12.04 9.46 -1.35
C LEU A 64 12.65 10.65 -0.61
N GLN A 65 13.02 10.47 0.66
CA GLN A 65 13.64 11.53 1.48
C GLN A 65 15.11 11.75 1.13
N ASP A 66 15.73 10.79 0.43
CA ASP A 66 17.13 10.84 0.00
C ASP A 66 17.23 11.05 -1.52
N PRO A 67 17.05 12.28 -2.03
CA PRO A 67 17.03 12.60 -3.46
C PRO A 67 18.35 12.29 -4.18
N ALA A 68 19.45 12.11 -3.45
CA ALA A 68 20.75 11.73 -4.00
C ALA A 68 20.80 10.26 -4.46
N GLU A 69 19.95 9.41 -3.88
CA GLU A 69 19.86 7.98 -4.23
C GLU A 69 18.76 7.70 -5.27
N LEU A 70 17.94 8.71 -5.60
CA LEU A 70 16.83 8.56 -6.53
C LEU A 70 17.32 8.62 -7.97
N GLN A 71 16.91 7.62 -8.75
CA GLN A 71 17.12 7.59 -10.19
C GLN A 71 15.91 8.16 -10.92
N LEU A 72 16.16 9.01 -11.91
CA LEU A 72 15.17 9.55 -12.83
C LEU A 72 15.29 8.83 -14.17
N SER A 73 14.23 8.17 -14.60
CA SER A 73 14.10 7.60 -15.93
C SER A 73 13.74 8.72 -16.92
N ALA A 74 14.71 9.10 -17.74
CA ALA A 74 14.58 10.14 -18.76
C ALA A 74 14.21 9.59 -20.15
N GLY A 75 14.10 8.26 -20.28
CA GLY A 75 13.77 7.57 -21.52
C GLY A 75 14.03 6.06 -21.44
N PRO A 76 13.79 5.30 -22.53
CA PRO A 76 14.00 3.86 -22.56
C PRO A 76 15.46 3.48 -22.24
N GLY A 77 15.68 2.87 -21.09
CA GLY A 77 17.01 2.39 -20.66
C GLY A 77 18.00 3.48 -20.21
N GLN A 78 17.54 4.73 -20.04
CA GLN A 78 18.38 5.82 -19.54
C GLN A 78 17.91 6.26 -18.16
N GLU A 79 18.71 5.92 -17.15
CA GLU A 79 18.54 6.34 -15.77
C GLU A 79 19.63 7.38 -15.45
N ILE A 80 19.22 8.52 -14.89
CA ILE A 80 20.11 9.60 -14.50
C ILE A 80 19.82 9.91 -13.02
N PRO A 81 20.84 10.11 -12.16
CA PRO A 81 20.61 10.55 -10.79
C PRO A 81 19.75 11.83 -10.77
N LEU A 82 18.70 11.86 -9.95
CA LEU A 82 17.77 12.98 -9.88
C LEU A 82 18.51 14.30 -9.61
N LEU A 83 19.49 14.27 -8.71
CA LEU A 83 20.27 15.44 -8.35
C LEU A 83 21.05 16.00 -9.55
N ASP A 84 21.58 15.13 -10.42
CA ASP A 84 22.30 15.55 -11.62
C ASP A 84 21.35 16.15 -12.65
N ALA A 85 20.18 15.52 -12.86
CA ALA A 85 19.15 16.05 -13.76
C ALA A 85 18.66 17.45 -13.32
N VAL A 86 18.47 17.63 -12.01
CA VAL A 86 18.03 18.92 -11.45
C VAL A 86 19.16 19.96 -11.47
N ARG A 87 20.43 19.57 -11.27
CA ARG A 87 21.57 20.49 -11.40
C ARG A 87 21.79 20.93 -12.85
N GLN A 88 21.64 20.02 -13.81
CA GLN A 88 21.77 20.31 -15.24
C GLN A 88 20.72 21.31 -15.73
N SER A 89 19.53 21.35 -15.11
CA SER A 89 18.51 22.35 -15.45
C SER A 89 18.84 23.76 -14.96
N GLY A 90 19.87 23.92 -14.13
CA GLY A 90 20.27 25.20 -13.53
C GLY A 90 19.25 25.75 -12.53
N GLN A 91 18.29 24.93 -12.08
CA GLN A 91 17.20 25.38 -11.22
C GLN A 91 17.53 25.35 -9.72
N VAL A 92 18.58 24.64 -9.29
CA VAL A 92 19.03 24.58 -7.88
C VAL A 92 20.15 25.56 -7.62
N ARG A 93 19.95 26.42 -6.62
CA ARG A 93 20.96 27.37 -6.13
C ARG A 93 21.80 26.74 -5.01
N THR A 94 22.93 27.36 -4.69
CA THR A 94 23.75 26.97 -3.54
C THR A 94 22.94 27.11 -2.24
N GLY A 95 22.88 26.05 -1.43
CA GLY A 95 22.12 26.02 -0.18
C GLY A 95 20.67 25.54 -0.30
N GLU A 96 20.18 25.33 -1.53
CA GLU A 96 18.86 24.75 -1.77
C GLU A 96 18.92 23.21 -1.85
N ASN A 97 17.91 22.53 -1.29
CA ASN A 97 17.78 21.08 -1.31
C ASN A 97 16.67 20.64 -2.27
N VAL A 98 16.88 19.52 -2.97
CA VAL A 98 15.82 18.88 -3.75
C VAL A 98 14.99 18.03 -2.80
N VAL A 99 13.67 18.09 -2.90
CA VAL A 99 12.75 17.26 -2.13
C VAL A 99 11.77 16.58 -3.08
N VAL A 100 11.41 15.33 -2.78
CA VAL A 100 10.43 14.57 -3.54
C VAL A 100 9.31 14.16 -2.61
N GLU A 101 8.10 14.59 -2.92
CA GLU A 101 6.93 14.34 -2.07
C GLU A 101 5.83 13.65 -2.87
N THR A 102 5.23 12.62 -2.27
CA THR A 102 4.04 11.97 -2.84
C THR A 102 2.83 12.90 -2.76
N GLN A 103 2.06 12.98 -3.85
CA GLN A 103 0.78 13.67 -3.88
C GLN A 103 -0.40 12.74 -3.57
N ALA A 104 -0.18 11.43 -3.54
CA ALA A 104 -1.23 10.47 -3.29
C ALA A 104 -1.65 10.48 -1.81
N GLU A 105 -2.95 10.38 -1.55
CA GLU A 105 -3.47 10.25 -0.19
C GLU A 105 -3.06 8.89 0.39
N PRO A 106 -2.90 8.77 1.73
CA PRO A 106 -2.48 7.51 2.36
C PRO A 106 -3.34 6.30 1.99
N ARG A 107 -4.66 6.50 1.81
CA ARG A 107 -5.58 5.43 1.38
C ARG A 107 -5.27 4.93 -0.03
N ASP A 108 -4.90 5.84 -0.93
CA ASP A 108 -4.60 5.52 -2.33
C ASP A 108 -3.27 4.79 -2.42
N ILE A 109 -2.27 5.22 -1.64
CA ILE A 109 -0.97 4.54 -1.52
C ILE A 109 -1.14 3.10 -1.05
N VAL A 110 -1.91 2.87 0.03
CA VAL A 110 -2.13 1.52 0.57
C VAL A 110 -2.86 0.64 -0.43
N SER A 111 -3.86 1.18 -1.12
CA SER A 111 -4.62 0.44 -2.14
C SER A 111 -3.82 0.20 -3.43
N GLY A 112 -2.84 1.05 -3.73
CA GLY A 112 -1.98 0.98 -4.89
C GLY A 112 -0.85 -0.05 -4.79
N VAL A 113 -0.62 -0.65 -3.62
CA VAL A 113 0.34 -1.75 -3.46
C VAL A 113 -0.20 -3.02 -4.10
N GLN A 114 0.48 -3.48 -5.14
CA GLN A 114 0.11 -4.65 -5.93
C GLN A 114 1.15 -5.76 -5.79
N ALA A 115 0.70 -7.01 -5.85
CA ALA A 115 1.57 -8.15 -5.98
C ALA A 115 1.90 -8.36 -7.46
N VAL A 116 3.19 -8.35 -7.81
CA VAL A 116 3.63 -8.48 -9.21
C VAL A 116 3.91 -9.95 -9.59
N GLY A 117 3.91 -10.85 -8.60
CA GLY A 117 4.18 -12.28 -8.74
C GLY A 117 5.48 -12.69 -8.06
N GLY A 118 5.69 -13.99 -7.80
CA GLY A 118 6.97 -14.50 -7.30
C GLY A 118 7.44 -13.98 -5.94
N GLY A 119 6.55 -13.40 -5.11
CA GLY A 119 6.94 -12.74 -3.86
C GLY A 119 7.42 -11.29 -4.05
N GLN A 120 7.07 -10.66 -5.16
CA GLN A 120 7.33 -9.25 -5.44
C GLN A 120 6.14 -8.36 -5.09
N LEU A 121 6.44 -7.16 -4.59
CA LEU A 121 5.48 -6.07 -4.39
C LEU A 121 5.85 -4.90 -5.28
N GLY A 122 4.84 -4.19 -5.78
CA GLY A 122 4.99 -2.98 -6.57
C GLY A 122 4.08 -1.88 -6.04
N LEU A 123 4.53 -0.64 -6.14
CA LEU A 123 3.76 0.56 -5.86
C LEU A 123 4.08 1.61 -6.92
N ILE A 124 3.04 2.20 -7.49
CA ILE A 124 3.15 3.33 -8.40
C ILE A 124 2.40 4.50 -7.77
N ALA A 125 3.05 5.64 -7.59
CA ALA A 125 2.42 6.83 -7.01
C ALA A 125 2.91 8.13 -7.66
N PRO A 126 2.03 9.13 -7.87
CA PRO A 126 2.44 10.45 -8.33
C PRO A 126 3.24 11.19 -7.25
N VAL A 127 4.33 11.83 -7.67
CA VAL A 127 5.21 12.64 -6.81
C VAL A 127 5.46 14.01 -7.43
N VAL A 128 5.72 15.01 -6.60
CA VAL A 128 6.27 16.31 -7.01
C VAL A 128 7.73 16.37 -6.63
N ILE A 129 8.54 16.81 -7.58
CA ILE A 129 9.92 17.22 -7.34
C ILE A 129 9.87 18.72 -7.07
N ALA A 130 10.35 19.15 -5.91
CA ALA A 130 10.42 20.54 -5.52
C ALA A 130 11.81 20.89 -4.98
N ILE A 131 12.08 22.19 -4.90
CA ILE A 131 13.24 22.72 -4.20
C ILE A 131 12.76 23.30 -2.88
N GLU A 132 13.43 22.90 -1.81
CA GLU A 132 13.30 23.46 -0.48
C GLU A 132 14.48 24.40 -0.20
N GLY A 133 14.18 25.67 0.05
CA GLY A 133 15.17 26.65 0.47
C GLY A 133 15.60 26.48 1.92
N GLU A 134 16.61 27.25 2.35
CA GLU A 134 17.23 27.16 3.68
C GLU A 134 16.22 27.29 4.84
N ASP A 135 15.19 28.13 4.67
CA ASP A 135 14.14 28.35 5.67
C ASP A 135 13.10 27.21 5.75
N ARG A 136 13.21 26.16 4.93
CA ARG A 136 12.26 25.01 4.76
C ARG A 136 10.81 25.37 4.41
N GLN A 137 10.42 26.63 4.52
CA GLN A 137 9.09 27.12 4.20
C GLN A 137 8.96 27.58 2.74
N SER A 138 10.07 27.96 2.11
CA SER A 138 10.11 28.31 0.69
C SER A 138 10.25 27.05 -0.15
N ARG A 139 9.11 26.52 -0.62
CA ARG A 139 9.06 25.37 -1.52
C ARG A 139 8.68 25.81 -2.94
N ARG A 140 9.52 25.48 -3.92
CA ARG A 140 9.28 25.77 -5.33
C ARG A 140 9.15 24.47 -6.13
N PRO A 141 7.99 24.15 -6.70
CA PRO A 141 7.83 22.94 -7.52
C PRO A 141 8.67 23.06 -8.80
N LEU A 142 9.34 21.98 -9.17
CA LEU A 142 10.11 21.86 -10.42
C LEU A 142 9.35 21.06 -11.47
N GLY A 143 8.63 20.03 -11.06
CA GLY A 143 7.89 19.17 -11.96
C GLY A 143 7.16 18.05 -11.23
N GLN A 144 6.35 17.32 -12.00
CA GLN A 144 5.66 16.12 -11.54
C GLN A 144 6.35 14.90 -12.13
N ALA A 145 6.40 13.82 -11.36
CA ALA A 145 6.93 12.53 -11.79
C ALA A 145 6.07 11.41 -11.19
N THR A 146 6.30 10.20 -11.65
CA THR A 146 5.68 8.99 -11.12
C THR A 146 6.75 8.16 -10.44
N MET A 147 6.60 7.92 -9.14
CA MET A 147 7.44 6.97 -8.44
C MET A 147 6.98 5.55 -8.78
N GLN A 148 7.92 4.70 -9.15
CA GLN A 148 7.78 3.25 -9.22
C GLN A 148 8.69 2.63 -8.17
N CYS A 149 8.07 2.09 -7.11
CA CYS A 149 8.76 1.34 -6.07
C CYS A 149 8.49 -0.16 -6.28
N SER A 150 9.54 -0.97 -6.28
CA SER A 150 9.46 -2.42 -6.41
C SER A 150 10.25 -3.08 -5.30
N TYR A 151 9.68 -4.16 -4.75
CA TYR A 151 10.32 -5.02 -3.78
C TYR A 151 10.39 -6.44 -4.30
N ASP A 152 11.56 -7.08 -4.23
CA ASP A 152 11.78 -8.47 -4.59
C ASP A 152 12.51 -9.23 -3.49
N LYS A 153 11.82 -10.19 -2.86
CA LYS A 153 12.40 -11.03 -1.80
C LYS A 153 13.54 -11.93 -2.25
N SER A 154 13.59 -12.27 -3.54
CA SER A 154 14.60 -13.18 -4.11
C SER A 154 15.97 -12.51 -4.26
N LYS A 155 16.01 -11.18 -4.26
CA LYS A 155 17.23 -10.39 -4.34
C LYS A 155 17.98 -10.30 -3.00
N PRO A 156 19.30 -10.02 -3.02
CA PRO A 156 20.07 -9.76 -1.81
C PRO A 156 19.54 -8.51 -1.09
N ALA A 157 19.70 -8.43 0.23
CA ALA A 157 19.02 -7.46 1.10
C ALA A 157 19.15 -5.98 0.64
N ASN A 158 20.30 -5.62 0.08
CA ASN A 158 20.60 -4.29 -0.45
C ASN A 158 19.93 -3.96 -1.79
N GLU A 159 19.46 -4.96 -2.54
CA GLU A 159 18.83 -4.80 -3.87
C GLU A 159 17.35 -5.19 -3.88
N ARG A 160 16.80 -5.57 -2.71
CA ARG A 160 15.39 -5.97 -2.62
C ARG A 160 14.46 -4.84 -2.97
N LEU A 161 14.77 -3.63 -2.54
CA LEU A 161 13.98 -2.43 -2.79
C LEU A 161 14.63 -1.61 -3.90
N ASN A 162 13.86 -1.28 -4.93
CA ASN A 162 14.26 -0.36 -5.99
C ASN A 162 13.20 0.72 -6.19
N VAL A 163 13.61 1.98 -6.16
CA VAL A 163 12.76 3.16 -6.36
C VAL A 163 13.28 3.95 -7.55
N VAL A 164 12.44 4.07 -8.57
CA VAL A 164 12.75 4.82 -9.79
C VAL A 164 11.66 5.87 -10.00
N LEU A 165 12.06 7.07 -10.39
CA LEU A 165 11.15 8.13 -10.79
C LEU A 165 11.03 8.14 -12.31
N GLY A 166 9.82 7.95 -12.85
CA GLY A 166 9.54 8.16 -14.26
C GLY A 166 9.01 9.58 -14.48
N ILE A 167 9.54 10.29 -15.47
CA ILE A 167 8.92 11.55 -15.89
C ILE A 167 7.58 11.19 -16.56
N GLY A 168 6.48 11.67 -15.99
CA GLY A 168 5.15 11.46 -16.55
C GLY A 168 5.02 12.21 -17.87
N GLY A 169 4.67 11.50 -18.94
CA GLY A 169 4.24 12.07 -20.22
C GLY A 169 2.79 12.51 -20.22
#